data_AF-A0A9D4Q197-F1
#
_entry.id   AF-A0A9D4Q197-F1
#
_cell.length_a   1.000
_cell.length_b   1.000
_cell.length_c   1.000
_cell.angle_alpha   90.00
_cell.angle_beta   90.00
_cell.angle_gamma   90.00
#
_symmetry.space_group_name_H-M   'P 1'
#
loop_
_entity.id
_entity.type
_entity.pdbx_description
1 polymer ?
#
loop_
_entity_poly.entity_id
_entity_poly.type
_entity_poly.pdbx_seq_one_letter_code
_entity_poly.pdbx_strand_id
1 'polypeptide(L)'
;MASACGQSVFGFGADLDRRPTIFVPALPSESLCSLCGMLPAASFMLPCMHRLCGSCFFQCRHISDHCPIDQRVFRQEEVAPALIKKEAILDFRIRCWNAGNGCDAEDAVSVMLDHFANACMFHTVNCQKCGVKILHRELPGHVMSGCAATSSPARYVDDNACSQRLDLCARVCFVD
;
A
#
# COMPACT_ATOMS: atom_id res chain seq x y z
N MET A 1 -2.11 22.54 19.56
CA MET A 1 -1.68 22.44 18.14
C MET A 1 -2.51 21.35 17.51
N ALA A 2 -3.34 21.64 16.52
CA ALA A 2 -4.19 20.62 15.90
C ALA A 2 -3.29 19.61 15.18
N SER A 3 -3.26 18.36 15.65
CA SER A 3 -2.66 17.27 14.87
C SER A 3 -3.36 17.23 13.53
N ALA A 4 -2.64 17.53 12.45
CA ALA A 4 -3.16 17.31 11.11
C ALA A 4 -3.55 15.83 11.01
N CYS A 5 -4.84 15.59 10.79
CA CYS A 5 -5.38 14.26 10.61
C CYS A 5 -4.82 13.72 9.28
N GLY A 6 -3.80 12.86 9.37
CA GLY A 6 -3.23 12.20 8.20
C GLY A 6 -4.21 11.19 7.61
N GLN A 7 -4.14 10.97 6.30
CA GLN A 7 -4.97 9.98 5.61
C GLN A 7 -4.12 8.74 5.31
N SER A 8 -4.62 7.55 5.70
CA SER A 8 -4.02 6.28 5.28
C SER A 8 -4.47 5.95 3.85
N VAL A 9 -3.50 5.74 2.98
CA VAL A 9 -3.68 5.45 1.55
C VAL A 9 -2.87 4.22 1.21
N PHE A 10 -3.39 3.39 0.31
CA PHE A 10 -2.71 2.18 -0.16
C PHE A 10 -2.23 2.37 -1.60
N GLY A 11 -1.08 1.79 -1.93
CA GLY A 11 -0.63 1.71 -3.32
C GLY A 11 0.39 2.77 -3.72
N PHE A 12 0.95 2.55 -4.90
CA PHE A 12 1.63 3.50 -5.81
C PHE A 12 3.03 3.01 -6.20
N GLY A 13 3.05 2.13 -7.20
CA GLY A 13 4.30 1.51 -7.67
C GLY A 13 4.85 0.50 -6.67
N ALA A 14 5.76 -0.35 -7.13
CA ALA A 14 6.23 -1.51 -6.36
C ALA A 14 6.74 -1.16 -4.94
N ASP A 15 7.29 0.03 -4.77
CA ASP A 15 7.88 0.49 -3.51
C ASP A 15 6.83 0.81 -2.43
N LEU A 16 5.61 1.20 -2.82
CA LEU A 16 4.51 1.59 -1.92
C LEU A 16 3.29 0.67 -2.02
N ASP A 17 3.29 -0.24 -2.98
CA ASP A 17 2.14 -1.07 -3.27
C ASP A 17 1.69 -1.87 -2.06
N ARG A 18 0.39 -1.74 -1.74
CA ARG A 18 -0.31 -2.43 -0.63
C ARG A 18 0.22 -2.13 0.77
N ARG A 19 1.10 -1.13 0.94
CA ARG A 19 1.49 -0.61 2.26
C ARG A 19 0.53 0.52 2.65
N PRO A 20 -0.19 0.41 3.77
CA PRO A 20 -0.94 1.55 4.29
C PRO A 20 0.04 2.67 4.63
N THR A 21 -0.03 3.76 3.90
CA THR A 21 0.88 4.90 3.96
C THR A 21 0.09 6.11 4.44
N ILE A 22 0.54 6.75 5.52
CA ILE A 22 -0.18 7.88 6.11
C ILE A 22 0.40 9.16 5.55
N PHE A 23 -0.32 9.80 4.63
CA PHE A 23 0.05 11.09 4.04
C PHE A 23 -0.31 12.25 4.97
N VAL A 24 0.61 13.22 5.10
CA VAL A 24 0.45 14.42 5.93
C VAL A 24 0.96 15.64 5.15
N PRO A 25 0.09 16.57 4.69
CA PRO A 25 -1.36 16.52 4.78
C PRO A 25 -1.96 15.39 3.92
N ALA A 26 -3.26 15.15 4.10
CA ALA A 26 -4.00 14.20 3.27
C ALA A 26 -3.85 14.53 1.77
N LEU A 27 -3.88 13.48 0.94
CA LEU A 27 -3.87 13.66 -0.51
C LEU A 27 -5.19 14.28 -0.98
N PRO A 28 -5.17 15.03 -2.11
CA PRO A 28 -6.41 15.42 -2.77
C PRO A 28 -7.24 14.19 -3.10
N SER A 29 -8.56 14.24 -2.86
CA SER A 29 -9.48 13.12 -3.12
C SER A 29 -9.46 12.68 -4.58
N GLU A 30 -9.19 13.61 -5.50
CA GLU A 30 -9.08 13.35 -6.94
C GLU A 30 -7.85 12.53 -7.32
N SER A 31 -6.86 12.38 -6.44
CA SER A 31 -5.71 11.50 -6.65
C SER A 31 -6.04 10.03 -6.35
N LEU A 32 -7.14 9.78 -5.63
CA LEU A 32 -7.48 8.46 -5.13
C LEU A 32 -8.58 7.81 -5.96
N CYS A 33 -8.63 6.48 -5.92
CA CYS A 33 -9.78 5.73 -6.36
C CYS A 33 -10.98 6.07 -5.47
N SER A 34 -12.06 6.54 -6.08
CA SER A 34 -13.29 6.94 -5.38
C SER A 34 -13.98 5.75 -4.69
N LEU A 35 -13.71 4.52 -5.13
CA LEU A 35 -14.32 3.32 -4.59
C LEU A 35 -13.51 2.66 -3.46
N CYS A 36 -12.19 2.54 -3.63
CA CYS A 36 -11.35 1.80 -2.67
C CYS A 36 -10.29 2.66 -1.96
N GLY A 37 -10.19 3.95 -2.26
CA GLY A 37 -9.24 4.86 -1.63
C GLY A 37 -7.77 4.64 -1.99
N MET A 38 -7.46 3.69 -2.89
CA MET A 38 -6.10 3.44 -3.38
C MET A 38 -5.59 4.63 -4.19
N LEU A 39 -4.28 4.90 -4.14
CA LEU A 39 -3.57 5.81 -5.05
C LEU A 39 -2.95 5.01 -6.21
N PRO A 40 -3.63 4.88 -7.36
CA PRO A 40 -3.09 4.11 -8.47
C PRO A 40 -2.15 4.94 -9.35
N ALA A 41 -1.07 4.31 -9.86
CA ALA A 41 -0.24 4.92 -10.91
C ALA A 41 -1.02 5.14 -12.22
N ALA A 42 -1.97 4.23 -12.52
CA ALA A 42 -2.86 4.30 -13.68
C ALA A 42 -4.32 4.05 -13.28
N SER A 43 -5.21 4.90 -13.75
CA SER A 43 -6.64 4.91 -13.40
C SER A 43 -7.50 5.38 -14.55
N PHE A 44 -8.81 5.33 -14.33
CA PHE A 44 -9.84 5.69 -15.29
C PHE A 44 -10.72 6.77 -14.67
N MET A 45 -10.86 7.89 -15.38
CA MET A 45 -11.76 8.98 -15.03
C MET A 45 -13.06 8.82 -15.80
N LEU A 46 -14.16 8.66 -15.08
CA LEU A 46 -15.49 8.58 -15.66
C LEU A 46 -16.01 9.97 -16.04
N PRO A 47 -17.01 10.10 -16.93
CA PRO A 47 -17.61 11.40 -17.30
C PRO A 47 -18.25 12.14 -16.12
N CYS A 48 -18.65 11.41 -15.08
CA CYS A 48 -19.13 11.98 -13.82
C CYS A 48 -18.00 12.47 -12.89
N MET A 49 -16.75 12.50 -13.36
CA MET A 49 -15.54 12.90 -12.62
C MET A 49 -15.10 11.97 -11.48
N HIS A 50 -15.76 10.83 -11.28
CA HIS A 50 -15.27 9.79 -10.37
C HIS A 50 -14.08 9.05 -10.99
N ARG A 51 -12.98 8.98 -10.24
CA ARG A 51 -11.79 8.21 -10.59
C ARG A 51 -11.86 6.80 -10.03
N LEU A 52 -11.56 5.79 -10.85
CA LEU A 52 -11.44 4.39 -10.45
C LEU A 52 -10.05 3.84 -10.78
N CYS A 53 -9.44 3.07 -9.87
CA CYS A 53 -8.24 2.31 -10.21
C CYS A 53 -8.57 1.19 -11.21
N GLY A 54 -7.57 0.65 -11.91
CA GLY A 54 -7.82 -0.35 -12.94
C GLY A 54 -8.62 -1.58 -12.45
N SER A 55 -8.29 -2.12 -11.27
CA SER A 55 -9.03 -3.26 -10.69
C SER A 55 -10.52 -2.92 -10.48
N CYS A 56 -10.81 -1.76 -9.88
CA CYS A 56 -12.19 -1.34 -9.62
C CYS A 56 -12.94 -1.06 -10.93
N PHE A 57 -12.31 -0.37 -11.89
CA PHE A 57 -12.93 -0.07 -13.17
C PHE A 57 -13.32 -1.34 -13.94
N PHE A 58 -12.39 -2.29 -14.10
CA PHE A 58 -12.67 -3.51 -14.85
C PHE A 58 -13.72 -4.38 -14.17
N GLN A 59 -13.69 -4.51 -12.84
CA GLN A 59 -14.71 -5.24 -12.10
C GLN A 59 -16.10 -4.61 -12.23
N CYS A 60 -16.22 -3.29 -12.05
CA CYS A 60 -17.49 -2.58 -12.19
C CYS A 60 -18.06 -2.72 -13.60
N ARG A 61 -17.22 -2.58 -14.64
CA ARG A 61 -17.64 -2.70 -16.04
C ARG A 61 -18.23 -4.09 -16.38
N HIS A 62 -17.76 -5.16 -15.71
CA HIS A 62 -18.34 -6.49 -15.91
C HIS A 62 -19.74 -6.65 -15.30
N ILE A 63 -20.11 -5.77 -14.38
CA ILE A 63 -21.37 -5.84 -13.62
C ILE A 63 -22.39 -4.84 -14.19
N SER A 64 -21.97 -3.61 -14.49
CA SER A 64 -22.83 -2.54 -14.98
C SER A 64 -22.07 -1.52 -15.82
N ASP A 65 -22.80 -0.83 -16.70
CA ASP A 65 -22.42 0.40 -17.41
C ASP A 65 -22.68 1.68 -16.58
N HIS A 66 -22.93 1.53 -15.28
CA HIS A 66 -23.19 2.62 -14.35
C HIS A 66 -21.97 2.89 -13.46
N CYS A 67 -21.74 4.16 -13.13
CA CYS A 67 -20.75 4.54 -12.14
C CYS A 67 -21.11 3.91 -10.78
N PRO A 68 -20.18 3.23 -10.09
CA PRO A 68 -20.48 2.58 -8.81
C PRO A 68 -20.76 3.58 -7.67
N ILE A 69 -20.46 4.86 -7.86
CA ILE A 69 -20.60 5.89 -6.83
C ILE A 69 -21.94 6.62 -6.94
N ASP A 70 -22.30 7.09 -8.13
CA ASP A 70 -23.49 7.92 -8.36
C ASP A 70 -24.51 7.32 -9.35
N GLN A 71 -24.27 6.10 -9.82
CA GLN A 71 -25.14 5.36 -10.74
C GLN A 71 -25.39 6.05 -12.09
N ARG A 72 -24.56 7.03 -12.49
CA ARG A 72 -24.67 7.61 -13.82
C ARG A 72 -24.13 6.64 -14.88
N VAL A 73 -24.90 6.43 -15.94
CA VAL A 73 -24.48 5.64 -17.11
C VAL A 73 -23.28 6.30 -17.78
N PHE A 74 -22.32 5.50 -18.22
CA PHE A 74 -21.20 5.96 -19.03
C PHE A 74 -20.89 4.98 -20.16
N ARG A 75 -20.40 5.48 -21.30
CA ARG A 75 -19.87 4.64 -22.37
C ARG A 75 -18.37 4.53 -22.28
N GLN A 76 -17.81 3.44 -22.79
CA GLN A 76 -16.39 3.13 -22.66
C GLN A 76 -15.51 4.18 -23.37
N GLU A 77 -16.01 4.75 -24.47
CA GLU A 77 -15.32 5.76 -25.28
C GLU A 77 -15.23 7.11 -24.55
N GLU A 78 -16.07 7.34 -23.54
CA GLU A 78 -16.12 8.56 -22.74
C GLU A 78 -15.20 8.48 -21.51
N VAL A 79 -14.58 7.31 -21.26
CA VAL A 79 -13.68 7.09 -20.13
C VAL A 79 -12.26 7.54 -20.49
N ALA A 80 -11.73 8.51 -19.74
CA ALA A 80 -10.37 9.00 -19.95
C ALA A 80 -9.36 8.23 -19.09
N PRO A 81 -8.24 7.74 -19.65
CA PRO A 81 -7.13 7.24 -18.85
C PRO A 81 -6.50 8.40 -18.08
N ALA A 82 -6.10 8.15 -16.84
CA ALA A 82 -5.49 9.15 -15.99
C ALA A 82 -4.30 8.54 -15.22
N LEU A 83 -3.13 9.16 -15.40
CA LEU A 83 -1.85 8.70 -14.87
C LEU A 83 -1.36 9.64 -13.78
N ILE A 84 -0.83 9.06 -12.71
CA ILE A 84 -0.11 9.79 -11.67
C ILE A 84 1.34 9.35 -11.76
N LYS A 85 2.22 10.27 -12.18
CA LYS A 85 3.65 10.02 -12.31
C LYS A 85 4.29 9.85 -10.94
N LYS A 86 5.31 9.00 -10.85
CA LYS A 86 5.99 8.71 -9.57
C LYS A 86 6.45 9.98 -8.88
N GLU A 87 7.06 10.84 -9.67
CA GLU A 87 7.63 12.12 -9.28
C GLU A 87 6.58 13.05 -8.68
N ALA A 88 5.31 12.93 -9.09
CA ALA A 88 4.23 13.77 -8.58
C ALA A 88 3.91 13.52 -7.10
N ILE A 89 4.36 12.40 -6.53
CA ILE A 89 4.07 12.08 -5.12
C ILE A 89 5.31 12.05 -4.22
N LEU A 90 6.51 12.08 -4.80
CA LEU A 90 7.75 11.87 -4.04
C LEU A 90 8.01 12.97 -3.00
N ASP A 91 7.50 14.17 -3.25
CA ASP A 91 7.63 15.33 -2.37
C ASP A 91 6.53 15.40 -1.30
N PHE A 92 5.49 14.55 -1.38
CA PHE A 92 4.48 14.50 -0.33
C PHE A 92 5.09 13.90 0.93
N ARG A 93 4.73 14.46 2.08
CA ARG A 93 5.20 13.93 3.36
C ARG A 93 4.31 12.79 3.83
N ILE A 94 4.94 11.80 4.41
CA ILE A 94 4.29 10.63 5.00
C ILE A 94 4.87 10.35 6.38
N ARG A 95 4.11 9.66 7.22
CA ARG A 95 4.64 9.07 8.46
C ARG A 95 5.29 7.73 8.16
N CYS A 96 6.35 7.41 8.92
CA CYS A 96 7.00 6.11 8.83
C CYS A 96 6.01 4.96 9.02
N TRP A 97 6.16 3.90 8.22
CA TRP A 97 5.34 2.68 8.33
C TRP A 97 5.47 1.98 9.70
N ASN A 98 6.52 2.30 10.47
CA ASN A 98 6.72 1.83 11.84
C ASN A 98 6.23 2.83 12.91
N ALA A 99 5.39 3.81 12.57
CA ALA A 99 4.88 4.78 13.54
C ALA A 99 4.10 4.12 14.69
N GLY A 100 3.33 3.07 14.41
CA GLY A 100 2.66 2.27 15.44
C GLY A 100 3.61 1.51 16.38
N ASN A 101 4.88 1.37 16.00
CA ASN A 101 5.93 0.78 16.82
C ASN A 101 6.78 1.83 17.55
N GLY A 102 6.48 3.13 17.39
CA GLY A 102 7.15 4.23 18.07
C GLY A 102 8.09 5.08 17.21
N CYS A 103 8.15 4.87 15.90
CA CYS A 103 8.90 5.77 15.01
C CYS A 103 8.14 7.08 14.78
N ASP A 104 8.76 8.22 15.05
CA ASP A 104 8.18 9.56 14.91
C ASP A 104 8.54 10.27 13.59
N ALA A 105 9.30 9.60 12.71
CA ALA A 105 9.73 10.18 11.45
C ALA A 105 8.53 10.53 10.54
N GLU A 106 8.52 11.77 10.06
CA GLU A 106 7.56 12.31 9.10
C GLU A 106 8.32 13.16 8.07
N ASP A 107 8.45 12.65 6.85
CA ASP A 107 9.27 13.27 5.79
C ASP A 107 8.72 12.94 4.40
N ALA A 108 9.28 13.54 3.36
CA ALA A 108 8.95 13.27 1.96
C ALA A 108 9.02 11.76 1.66
N VAL A 109 8.14 11.25 0.80
CA VAL A 109 8.13 9.85 0.37
C VAL A 109 9.51 9.40 -0.10
N SER A 110 10.21 10.24 -0.88
CA SER A 110 11.56 9.96 -1.38
C SER A 110 12.57 9.67 -0.26
N VAL A 111 12.53 10.46 0.82
CA VAL A 111 13.40 10.31 2.00
C VAL A 111 12.94 9.14 2.87
N MET A 112 11.62 8.97 3.01
CA MET A 112 11.04 7.95 3.87
C MET A 112 11.36 6.53 3.39
N LEU A 113 11.50 6.31 2.08
CA LEU A 113 11.92 5.03 1.52
C LEU A 113 13.31 4.61 2.04
N ASP A 114 14.28 5.53 2.00
CA ASP A 114 15.62 5.29 2.53
C ASP A 114 15.60 5.14 4.05
N HIS A 115 14.88 6.02 4.76
CA HIS A 115 14.70 5.90 6.21
C HIS A 115 14.18 4.51 6.59
N PHE A 116 13.11 4.05 5.94
CA PHE A 116 12.51 2.75 6.24
C PHE A 116 13.48 1.62 5.93
N ALA A 117 14.20 1.65 4.82
CA ALA A 117 15.12 0.57 4.45
C ALA A 117 16.36 0.52 5.37
N ASN A 118 16.95 1.68 5.67
CA ASN A 118 18.33 1.75 6.16
C ASN A 118 18.48 2.38 7.55
N ALA A 119 17.57 3.26 7.97
CA ALA A 119 17.72 4.04 9.21
C ALA A 119 16.73 3.68 10.32
N CYS A 120 15.57 3.09 9.99
CA CYS A 120 14.49 2.89 10.95
C CYS A 120 14.82 1.84 12.01
N MET A 121 14.92 2.27 13.27
CA MET A 121 15.21 1.39 14.40
C MET A 121 13.97 0.67 14.97
N PHE A 122 12.79 0.92 14.39
CA PHE A 122 11.49 0.46 14.92
C PHE A 122 10.88 -0.69 14.09
N HIS A 123 11.70 -1.35 13.27
CA HIS A 123 11.30 -2.58 12.60
C HIS A 123 11.01 -3.67 13.62
N THR A 124 9.89 -4.36 13.44
CA THR A 124 9.51 -5.53 14.26
C THR A 124 9.82 -6.83 13.54
N VAL A 125 10.24 -7.83 14.31
CA VAL A 125 10.45 -9.21 13.86
C VAL A 125 9.78 -10.18 14.84
N ASN A 126 9.52 -11.39 14.40
CA ASN A 126 9.12 -12.48 15.29
C ASN A 126 10.37 -13.21 15.77
N CYS A 127 10.53 -13.35 17.08
CA CYS A 127 11.59 -14.18 17.65
C CYS A 127 11.38 -15.64 17.20
N GLN A 128 12.39 -16.24 16.58
CA GLN A 128 12.29 -17.61 16.06
C GLN A 128 12.22 -18.68 17.16
N LYS A 129 12.57 -18.34 18.40
CA LYS A 129 12.49 -19.27 19.55
C LYS A 129 11.11 -19.32 20.17
N CYS A 130 10.51 -18.16 20.44
CA CYS A 130 9.26 -18.05 21.21
C CYS A 130 8.08 -17.46 20.43
N GLY A 131 8.29 -17.04 19.19
CA GLY A 131 7.26 -16.44 18.33
C GLY A 131 6.87 -15.00 18.69
N VAL A 132 7.38 -14.43 19.79
CA VAL A 132 6.98 -13.07 20.22
C VAL A 132 7.41 -12.03 19.19
N LYS A 133 6.52 -11.08 18.91
CA LYS A 133 6.82 -9.90 18.08
C LYS A 133 7.58 -8.88 18.93
N ILE A 134 8.79 -8.51 18.51
CA ILE A 134 9.69 -7.60 19.23
C ILE A 134 10.40 -6.67 18.24
N LEU A 135 10.89 -5.51 18.70
CA LEU A 135 11.76 -4.67 17.88
C LEU A 135 13.06 -5.42 17.54
N HIS A 136 13.49 -5.33 16.28
CA HIS A 136 14.69 -5.99 15.81
C HIS A 136 15.93 -5.60 16.64
N ARG A 137 16.02 -4.32 17.04
CA ARG A 137 17.10 -3.81 17.90
C ARG A 137 17.14 -4.44 19.30
N GLU A 138 16.00 -4.91 19.80
CA GLU A 138 15.83 -5.49 21.15
C GLU A 138 15.97 -7.02 21.13
N LEU A 139 15.88 -7.65 19.95
CA LEU A 139 15.95 -9.09 19.79
C LEU A 139 17.20 -9.72 20.42
N PRO A 140 18.43 -9.18 20.28
CA PRO A 140 19.61 -9.76 20.91
C PRO A 140 19.47 -9.80 22.45
N GLY A 141 19.04 -8.69 23.06
CA GLY A 141 18.83 -8.60 24.50
C GLY A 141 17.78 -9.59 24.99
N HIS A 142 16.67 -9.73 24.26
CA HIS A 142 15.64 -10.72 24.54
C HIS A 142 16.17 -12.16 24.53
N VAL A 143 16.97 -12.52 23.51
CA VAL A 143 17.53 -13.88 23.40
C VAL A 143 18.54 -14.16 24.50
N MET A 144 19.42 -13.18 24.82
CA MET A 144 20.44 -13.33 25.85
C MET A 144 19.86 -13.36 27.28
N SER A 145 18.68 -12.78 27.49
CA SER A 145 18.00 -12.74 28.80
C SER A 145 17.18 -14.01 29.12
N GLY A 146 17.38 -15.09 28.37
CA GLY A 146 16.71 -16.38 28.64
C GLY A 146 15.36 -16.55 27.93
N CYS A 147 15.26 -16.13 26.66
CA CYS A 147 14.12 -16.44 25.80
C CYS A 147 13.79 -17.95 25.82
N ALA A 148 12.60 -18.30 26.34
CA ALA A 148 12.12 -19.68 26.42
C ALA A 148 11.34 -20.05 25.16
N ALA A 149 11.60 -21.24 24.62
CA ALA A 149 10.87 -21.73 23.45
C ALA A 149 9.40 -22.00 23.80
N THR A 150 8.50 -21.63 22.88
CA THR A 150 7.13 -22.13 22.94
C THR A 150 7.17 -23.63 22.66
N SER A 151 6.70 -24.44 23.60
CA SER A 151 6.70 -25.91 23.55
C SER A 151 5.72 -26.51 22.52
N SER A 152 5.39 -25.79 21.45
CA SER A 152 4.60 -26.30 20.33
C SER A 152 5.39 -26.14 19.03
N PRO A 153 5.58 -27.21 18.24
CA PRO A 153 6.18 -27.05 16.92
C PRO A 153 5.25 -26.19 16.06
N ALA A 154 5.74 -25.05 15.60
CA ALA A 154 5.08 -24.30 14.55
C ALA A 154 4.97 -25.23 13.33
N ARG A 155 3.74 -25.63 13.01
CA ARG A 155 3.47 -26.38 11.78
C ARG A 155 3.88 -25.47 10.63
N TYR A 156 4.89 -25.89 9.88
CA TYR A 156 5.15 -25.37 8.54
C TYR A 156 3.85 -25.54 7.75
N VAL A 157 3.21 -24.42 7.38
CA VAL A 157 2.10 -24.45 6.42
C VAL A 157 2.74 -24.35 5.05
N ASP A 158 2.64 -25.43 4.29
CA ASP A 158 3.13 -25.56 2.92
C ASP A 158 2.20 -24.74 2.00
N ASP A 159 2.52 -23.48 1.74
CA ASP A 159 1.73 -22.58 0.86
C ASP A 159 2.16 -22.68 -0.62
N ASN A 160 2.41 -23.89 -1.11
CA ASN A 160 2.77 -24.10 -2.52
C ASN A 160 1.54 -24.28 -3.44
N ALA A 161 0.50 -23.46 -3.25
CA ALA A 161 -0.74 -23.50 -4.03
C ALA A 161 -1.17 -22.13 -4.61
N CYS A 162 -0.23 -21.22 -4.89
CA CYS A 162 -0.54 -19.95 -5.56
C CYS A 162 0.48 -19.55 -6.63
N SER A 163 1.08 -20.52 -7.34
CA SER A 163 2.06 -20.25 -8.41
C SER A 163 1.51 -20.47 -9.83
N GLN A 164 0.20 -20.60 -10.03
CA GLN A 164 -0.39 -20.89 -11.37
C GLN A 164 -1.41 -19.86 -11.89
N ARG A 165 -1.45 -18.63 -11.35
CA ARG A 165 -2.31 -17.56 -11.90
C ARG A 165 -1.63 -16.20 -12.10
N LEU A 166 -0.30 -16.14 -12.16
CA LEU A 166 0.45 -14.91 -12.46
C LEU A 166 0.79 -14.70 -13.94
N ASP A 167 0.43 -15.63 -14.84
CA ASP A 167 0.80 -15.57 -16.27
C ASP A 167 -0.17 -14.79 -17.17
N LEU A 168 -1.16 -14.08 -16.62
CA LEU A 168 -2.15 -13.32 -17.42
C LEU A 168 -2.05 -11.80 -17.32
N CYS A 169 -1.19 -11.25 -16.44
CA CYS A 169 -0.99 -9.81 -16.32
C CYS A 169 0.30 -9.30 -17.01
N ALA A 170 1.19 -10.20 -17.45
CA ALA A 170 2.51 -9.86 -17.99
C ALA A 170 2.57 -9.69 -19.53
N ARG A 171 1.44 -9.74 -20.26
CA ARG A 171 1.44 -9.66 -21.74
C ARG A 171 0.94 -8.35 -22.35
N VAL A 172 0.82 -7.27 -21.56
CA VAL A 172 0.34 -5.96 -22.10
C VAL A 172 1.37 -4.84 -22.02
N CYS A 173 2.58 -5.07 -21.49
CA CYS A 173 3.62 -4.03 -21.45
C CYS A 173 4.93 -4.59 -22.00
N PHE A 174 5.10 -4.63 -23.33
CA PHE A 174 6.39 -4.52 -24.07
C PHE A 174 6.14 -4.71 -25.58
N VAL A 175 5.82 -3.61 -26.27
CA VAL A 175 6.06 -3.29 -27.69
C VAL A 175 5.94 -1.76 -27.73
N ASP A 176 6.93 -0.91 -28.03
CA ASP A 176 8.33 -1.02 -28.48
C ASP A 176 9.25 -0.23 -27.54
#